data_AF-A0A142JQ66-F1
#
_entry.id   AF-A0A142JQ66-F1
#
_cell.length_a   1.000
_cell.length_b   1.000
_cell.length_c   1.000
_cell.angle_alpha   90.00
_cell.angle_beta   90.00
_cell.angle_gamma   90.00
#
_symmetry.space_group_name_H-M   'P 1'
#
loop_
_entity.id
_entity.type
_entity.pdbx_description
1 polymer ?
#
loop_
_entity_poly.entity_id
_entity_poly.type
_entity_poly.pdbx_seq_one_letter_code
_entity_poly.pdbx_strand_id
1 'polypeptide(L)' 'MAQQIYARIKRTSKYYGQTEKGAMFPVQLDPHKGKSEYVVHGNSNDYRLADVQLFIVGGDGTELRIA' A
#
# COMPACT_ATOMS: atom_id res chain seq x y z
N MET A 1 16.83 8.98 -8.28
CA MET A 1 15.85 9.00 -7.17
C MET A 1 14.98 7.76 -7.30
N ALA A 2 14.74 7.03 -6.21
CA ALA A 2 13.82 5.89 -6.24
C ALA A 2 12.37 6.40 -6.13
N GLN A 3 11.47 5.86 -6.94
CA GLN A 3 10.05 6.21 -6.88
C GLN A 3 9.41 5.50 -5.68
N GLN A 4 8.77 6.26 -4.79
CA GLN A 4 8.05 5.72 -3.63
C GLN A 4 6.66 5.20 -4.05
N ILE A 5 6.29 4.01 -3.55
CA ILE A 5 4.95 3.44 -3.68
C ILE A 5 4.16 3.76 -2.42
N TYR A 6 2.89 4.10 -2.58
CA TYR A 6 1.95 4.34 -1.50
C TYR A 6 0.84 3.30 -1.54
N ALA A 7 0.24 3.04 -0.38
CA ALA A 7 -0.94 2.20 -0.27
C ALA A 7 -2.09 2.95 0.39
N ARG A 8 -3.31 2.58 -0.01
CA ARG A 8 -4.57 2.91 0.67
C ARG A 8 -5.28 1.62 1.01
N ILE A 9 -5.69 1.42 2.26
CA ILE A 9 -6.39 0.20 2.68
C ILE A 9 -7.78 0.16 2.02
N LYS A 10 -8.12 -0.95 1.37
CA LYS A 10 -9.43 -1.13 0.75
C LYS A 10 -10.52 -1.21 1.82
N ARG A 11 -11.71 -0.70 1.51
CA ARG A 11 -12.90 -0.80 2.40
C ARG A 11 -13.30 -2.23 2.70
N THR A 12 -12.97 -3.17 1.81
CA THR A 12 -13.27 -4.61 1.95
C THR A 12 -12.22 -5.39 2.74
N SER A 13 -11.11 -4.75 3.10
CA SER A 13 -10.03 -5.38 3.86
C SER A 13 -10.40 -5.52 5.34
N LYS A 14 -9.97 -6.61 5.98
CA LYS A 14 -10.06 -6.77 7.44
C LYS A 14 -9.26 -5.73 8.22
N TYR A 15 -8.32 -5.04 7.56
CA TYR A 15 -7.48 -3.99 8.13
C TYR A 15 -8.08 -2.58 7.96
N TYR A 16 -9.27 -2.47 7.34
CA TYR A 16 -9.91 -1.17 7.15
C TYR A 16 -10.16 -0.48 8.50
N GLY A 17 -9.74 0.79 8.62
CA GLY A 17 -9.81 1.57 9.85
C GLY A 17 -8.50 1.66 10.65
N GLN A 18 -7.44 0.95 10.25
CA GLN A 18 -6.10 1.12 10.84
C GLN A 18 -5.41 2.44 10.46
N THR A 19 -5.94 3.12 9.45
CA THR A 19 -5.53 4.46 9.03
C THR A 19 -6.75 5.35 8.96
N GLU A 20 -6.55 6.67 8.90
CA GLU A 20 -7.64 7.59 8.57
C GLU A 20 -8.30 7.20 7.23
N LYS A 21 -9.58 7.53 7.10
CA LYS A 21 -10.38 7.17 5.93
C LYS A 21 -9.80 7.82 4.67
N GLY A 22 -9.30 6.99 3.76
CA GLY A 22 -8.71 7.45 2.51
C GLY A 22 -7.24 7.87 2.61
N ALA A 23 -6.63 7.77 3.79
CA ALA A 23 -5.21 8.06 3.95
C ALA A 23 -4.35 7.12 3.10
N MET A 24 -3.29 7.70 2.54
CA MET A 24 -2.21 6.97 1.90
C MET A 24 -1.00 6.94 2.83
N PHE A 25 -0.26 5.84 2.79
CA PHE A 25 0.98 5.68 3.54
C PHE A 25 2.05 5.02 2.66
N PRO A 26 3.33 5.35 2.86
CA PRO A 26 4.41 4.73 2.10
C PRO A 26 4.49 3.24 2.41
N VAL A 27 4.73 2.45 1.36
CA VAL A 27 4.93 1.00 1.47
C VAL A 27 6.14 0.53 0.69
N GLN A 28 6.63 -0.65 1.05
CA GLN A 28 7.61 -1.41 0.30
C GLN A 28 7.00 -2.76 -0.10
N LEU A 29 7.36 -3.24 -1.29
CA LEU A 29 7.04 -4.59 -1.74
C LEU A 29 8.25 -5.48 -1.53
N ASP A 30 8.09 -6.56 -0.78
CA ASP A 30 9.17 -7.50 -0.50
C ASP A 30 8.99 -8.78 -1.35
N PRO A 31 9.77 -8.94 -2.44
CA PRO A 31 9.69 -10.13 -3.29
C PRO A 31 10.22 -11.39 -2.59
N HIS A 32 11.05 -11.24 -1.54
CA HIS A 32 11.57 -12.38 -0.77
C HIS A 32 10.51 -12.99 0.15
N LYS A 33 9.45 -12.22 0.47
CA LYS A 33 8.22 -12.74 1.06
C LYS A 33 7.31 -13.44 0.04
N GLY A 34 7.75 -13.71 -1.19
CA GLY A 34 6.89 -14.26 -2.26
C GLY A 34 6.20 -15.61 -2.00
N LYS A 35 6.58 -16.35 -0.94
CA LYS A 35 5.83 -17.53 -0.46
C LYS A 35 4.69 -17.19 0.53
N SER A 36 4.70 -15.97 1.06
CA SER A 36 3.66 -15.37 1.90
C SER A 36 2.73 -14.55 1.02
N GLU A 37 1.43 -14.55 1.37
CA GLU A 37 0.48 -13.63 0.76
C GLU A 37 0.74 -12.16 1.17
N TYR A 38 1.48 -11.95 2.27
CA TYR A 38 1.74 -10.66 2.89
C TYR A 38 3.05 -10.05 2.40
N VAL A 39 3.03 -9.55 1.16
CA VAL A 39 4.20 -9.00 0.46
C VAL A 39 4.31 -7.48 0.52
N VAL A 40 3.31 -6.79 1.08
CA VAL A 40 3.29 -5.33 1.21
C VAL A 40 3.61 -4.95 2.64
N HIS A 41 4.66 -4.17 2.88
CA HIS A 41 5.04 -3.69 4.20
C HIS A 41 4.88 -2.17 4.32
N GLY A 42 4.23 -1.70 5.38
CA GLY A 42 4.14 -0.28 5.72
C GLY A 42 3.19 -0.02 6.88
N ASN A 43 3.22 1.19 7.44
CA ASN A 43 2.44 1.53 8.64
C ASN A 43 2.60 0.47 9.76
N SER A 44 3.84 0.00 9.96
CA SER A 44 4.21 -1.04 10.94
C SER A 44 3.47 -2.37 10.81
N ASN A 45 2.93 -2.70 9.64
CA ASN A 45 2.16 -3.91 9.40
C ASN A 45 2.49 -4.53 8.04
N ASP A 46 2.14 -5.80 7.87
CA ASP A 46 2.22 -6.50 6.60
C ASP A 46 0.81 -6.72 6.03
N TYR A 47 0.63 -6.46 4.73
CA TYR A 47 -0.63 -6.58 4.01
C TYR A 47 -0.49 -7.46 2.78
N ARG A 48 -1.62 -8.03 2.34
CA ARG A 48 -1.73 -8.68 1.04
C ARG A 48 -2.02 -7.63 -0.03
N LEU A 49 -1.62 -7.89 -1.27
CA LEU A 49 -2.04 -7.07 -2.43
C LEU A 49 -3.58 -7.01 -2.55
N ALA A 50 -4.27 -8.05 -2.08
CA ALA A 50 -5.73 -8.07 -2.00
C ALA A 50 -6.30 -7.01 -1.03
N ASP A 51 -5.58 -6.65 0.03
CA ASP A 51 -6.07 -5.78 1.12
C ASP A 51 -5.87 -4.28 0.86
N VAL A 52 -5.01 -3.91 -0.09
CA VAL A 52 -4.64 -2.51 -0.39
C VAL A 52 -4.77 -2.18 -1.87
N GLN A 53 -4.95 -0.89 -2.17
CA GLN A 53 -4.71 -0.31 -3.50
C GLN A 53 -3.32 0.32 -3.49
N LEU A 54 -2.57 0.19 -4.58
CA LEU A 54 -1.23 0.75 -4.70
C LEU A 54 -1.20 1.95 -5.62
N PHE A 55 -0.40 2.96 -5.26
CA PHE A 55 -0.30 4.23 -5.96
C PHE A 55 1.13 4.69 -6.12
N ILE A 56 1.37 5.41 -7.21
CA ILE A 56 2.48 6.35 -7.37
C ILE A 56 1.89 7.75 -7.17
N VAL A 57 2.56 8.57 -6.36
CA VAL A 57 2.15 9.97 -6.13
C VAL A 57 3.21 10.89 -6.74
N GLY A 58 2.79 11.70 -7.71
CA GLY A 58 3.62 12.73 -8.34
C GLY A 58 3.91 13.90 -7.41
N GLY A 59 4.95 14.68 -7.71
CA GLY A 59 5.31 15.87 -6.90
C GLY A 59 4.24 16.97 -6.89
N ASP A 60 3.32 16.94 -7.86
CA ASP A 60 2.14 17.78 -7.99
C ASP A 60 0.91 17.23 -7.24
N GLY A 61 1.05 16.07 -6.58
CA GLY A 61 -0.04 15.37 -5.89
C GLY A 61 -0.88 14.47 -6.79
N THR A 62 -0.54 14.31 -8.08
CA THR A 62 -1.25 13.41 -8.99
C THR A 62 -1.12 11.96 -8.53
N GLU A 63 -2.26 11.28 -8.32
CA GLU A 63 -2.33 9.87 -7.92
C GLU A 63 -2.48 8.95 -9.14
N LEU A 64 -1.50 8.08 -9.39
CA LEU A 64 -1.61 7.00 -10.37
C LEU A 64 -1.80 5.66 -9.64
N ARG A 65 -2.99 5.06 -9.76
CA ARG A 65 -3.24 3.72 -9.23
C ARG A 65 -2.59 2.66 -10.11
N ILE A 66 -1.84 1.74 -9.50
CA ILE A 66 -1.12 0.67 -10.19
C ILE A 66 -1.59 -0.75 -9.81
N ALA A 67 -2.36 -0.90 -8.72
CA ALA A 67 -3.04 -2.14 -8.31
C ALA A 67 -4.27 -1.86 -7.44
#